data_AF-A0A1J3JDN3-F1
#
_entry.id   AF-A0A1J3JDN3-F1
#
_cell.length_a   1.000
_cell.length_b   1.000
_cell.length_c   1.000
_cell.angle_alpha   90.00
_cell.angle_beta   90.00
_cell.angle_gamma   90.00
#
_symmetry.space_group_name_H-M   'P 1'
#
loop_
_entity.id
_entity.type
_entity.pdbx_description
1 polymer ?
#
loop_
_entity_poly.entity_id
_entity_poly.type
_entity_poly.pdbx_seq_one_letter_code
_entity_poly.pdbx_strand_id
1 'polypeptide(L)'
;VAEIVSKLYSVSRKTRKRISVGVISPYKAQVFAIQEKIGEKYNTGELFSVSVRSVDGFQGGEEDIIIISTVRSNGKGTIGFLSNQQRTNVALTRARYCLWILGNESTLTNKKSVWRQLVDDAKARNCFHDAEDDEALAQCVERSITALDDLDKLQNKKLISFENSKWKVWLTNEFLKSLETIVDSEINKRAMSI
;
A
#
# COMPACT_ATOMS: atom_id res chain seq x y z
N VAL A 1 -0.22 6.80 2.79
CA VAL A 1 1.21 6.94 2.44
C VAL A 1 1.50 8.18 1.62
N ALA A 2 1.01 8.31 0.38
CA ALA A 2 1.37 9.43 -0.50
C ALA A 2 1.11 10.82 0.11
N GLU A 3 -0.01 10.98 0.85
CA GLU A 3 -0.32 12.22 1.56
C GLU A 3 0.70 12.53 2.68
N ILE A 4 1.11 11.53 3.47
CA ILE A 4 2.12 11.68 4.52
C ILE A 4 3.45 12.14 3.89
N VAL A 5 3.86 11.50 2.79
CA VAL A 5 5.07 11.89 2.04
C VAL A 5 4.96 13.33 1.54
N SER A 6 3.79 13.75 1.04
CA SER A 6 3.55 15.13 0.60
C SER A 6 3.67 16.16 1.72
N LYS A 7 3.15 15.83 2.91
CA LYS A 7 3.27 16.66 4.12
C LYS A 7 4.73 16.76 4.57
N LEU A 8 5.44 15.63 4.64
CA LEU A 8 6.87 15.59 5.00
C LEU A 8 7.74 16.40 4.01
N TYR A 9 7.48 16.28 2.72
CA TYR A 9 8.14 17.08 1.68
C TYR A 9 7.90 18.58 1.90
N SER A 10 6.66 18.98 2.19
CA SER A 10 6.33 20.38 2.47
C SER A 10 7.05 20.91 3.71
N VAL A 11 7.18 20.09 4.76
CA VAL A 11 7.93 20.42 5.99
C VAL A 11 9.43 20.54 5.71
N SER A 12 10.02 19.60 4.96
CA SER A 12 11.43 19.66 4.54
C SER A 12 11.72 20.97 3.80
N ARG A 13 10.87 21.35 2.84
CA ARG A 13 11.02 22.62 2.09
C ARG A 13 10.92 23.86 2.98
N LYS A 14 9.93 23.91 3.88
CA LYS A 14 9.73 25.05 4.80
C LYS A 14 10.88 25.21 5.78
N THR A 15 11.38 24.10 6.32
CA THR A 15 12.46 24.10 7.32
C THR A 15 13.86 24.09 6.72
N ARG A 16 13.97 23.87 5.41
CA ARG A 16 15.23 23.61 4.67
C ARG A 16 16.09 22.51 5.29
N LYS A 17 15.47 21.54 5.96
CA LYS A 17 16.16 20.37 6.49
C LYS A 17 16.14 19.25 5.47
N ARG A 18 17.28 18.57 5.35
CA ARG A 18 17.37 17.30 4.64
C ARG A 18 16.56 16.26 5.40
N ILE A 19 15.63 15.61 4.71
CA ILE A 19 14.82 14.52 5.26
C ILE A 19 14.82 13.39 4.25
N SER A 20 15.28 12.21 4.68
CA SER A 20 15.16 10.99 3.88
C SER A 20 14.02 10.11 4.41
N VAL A 21 13.16 9.63 3.49
CA VAL A 21 11.99 8.82 3.84
C VAL A 21 12.05 7.47 3.17
N GLY A 22 12.02 6.40 3.96
CA GLY A 22 11.87 5.04 3.46
C GLY A 22 10.44 4.53 3.64
N VAL A 23 9.84 4.01 2.57
CA VAL A 23 8.56 3.30 2.63
C VAL A 23 8.81 1.82 2.39
N ILE A 24 8.47 1.01 3.39
CA ILE A 24 8.67 -0.43 3.39
C ILE A 24 7.33 -1.14 3.25
N SER A 25 7.24 -2.11 2.35
CA SER A 25 6.09 -3.02 2.29
C SER A 25 6.53 -4.46 2.02
N PRO A 26 5.93 -5.47 2.66
CA PRO A 26 6.28 -6.86 2.42
C PRO A 26 5.75 -7.38 1.05
N TYR A 27 4.85 -6.65 0.39
CA TYR A 27 4.23 -7.07 -0.87
C TYR A 27 4.70 -6.19 -2.03
N LYS A 28 5.27 -6.83 -3.07
CA LYS A 28 5.76 -6.11 -4.28
C LYS A 28 4.68 -5.30 -4.97
N ALA A 29 3.46 -5.83 -5.09
CA ALA A 29 2.33 -5.10 -5.67
C ALA A 29 2.06 -3.77 -4.93
N GLN A 30 2.14 -3.78 -3.60
CA GLN A 30 1.98 -2.57 -2.80
C GLN A 30 3.15 -1.60 -2.99
N VAL A 31 4.38 -2.11 -3.12
CA VAL A 31 5.56 -1.27 -3.43
C VAL A 31 5.30 -0.53 -4.74
N PHE A 32 4.90 -1.23 -5.80
CA PHE A 32 4.60 -0.62 -7.10
C PHE A 32 3.44 0.38 -7.03
N ALA A 33 2.33 0.03 -6.38
CA ALA A 33 1.19 0.92 -6.23
C ALA A 33 1.54 2.21 -5.48
N ILE A 34 2.40 2.11 -4.45
CA ILE A 34 2.88 3.29 -3.72
C ILE A 34 3.84 4.11 -4.59
N GLN A 35 4.76 3.47 -5.31
CA GLN A 35 5.68 4.16 -6.24
C GLN A 35 4.92 4.93 -7.30
N GLU A 36 3.95 4.30 -7.96
CA GLU A 36 3.10 4.93 -8.97
C GLU A 36 2.34 6.14 -8.40
N LYS A 37 1.76 5.98 -7.20
CA LYS A 37 0.99 7.06 -6.55
C LYS A 37 1.85 8.24 -6.07
N ILE A 38 3.10 7.98 -5.69
CA ILE A 38 4.06 9.02 -5.28
C ILE A 38 4.67 9.70 -6.51
N GLY A 39 4.98 8.92 -7.55
CA GLY A 39 5.70 9.35 -8.74
C GLY A 39 7.08 9.92 -8.43
N GLU A 40 7.68 10.62 -9.40
CA GLU A 40 8.98 11.27 -9.23
C GLU A 40 8.91 12.65 -8.58
N LYS A 41 7.71 13.11 -8.21
CA LYS A 41 7.45 14.46 -7.71
C LYS A 41 8.29 14.84 -6.48
N TYR A 42 8.65 13.86 -5.66
CA TYR A 42 9.29 14.08 -4.37
C TYR A 42 10.78 13.72 -4.37
N ASN A 43 11.33 13.19 -5.48
CA ASN A 43 12.74 12.84 -5.60
C ASN A 43 13.57 14.03 -6.09
N THR A 44 13.67 15.07 -5.26
CA THR A 44 14.45 16.28 -5.60
C THR A 44 15.94 16.16 -5.28
N GLY A 45 16.36 15.11 -4.56
CA GLY A 45 17.77 14.78 -4.27
C GLY A 45 18.49 15.70 -3.27
N GLU A 46 18.18 17.00 -3.25
CA GLU A 46 18.95 17.98 -2.47
C GLU A 46 18.46 18.15 -1.02
N LEU A 47 17.15 18.12 -0.81
CA LEU A 47 16.49 18.35 0.48
C LEU A 47 15.57 17.19 0.90
N PHE A 48 15.05 16.45 -0.06
CA PHE A 48 14.11 15.37 0.22
C PHE A 48 14.34 14.23 -0.75
N SER A 49 14.34 13.02 -0.21
CA SER A 49 14.36 11.77 -0.95
C SER A 49 13.31 10.84 -0.39
N VAL A 50 12.64 10.10 -1.27
CA VAL A 50 11.73 9.03 -0.87
C VAL A 50 12.10 7.75 -1.59
N SER A 51 12.34 6.68 -0.83
CA SER A 51 12.63 5.37 -1.38
C SER A 51 11.55 4.38 -0.98
N VAL A 52 10.93 3.72 -1.94
CA VAL A 52 9.84 2.75 -1.71
C VAL A 52 10.32 1.39 -2.14
N ARG A 53 10.45 0.44 -1.21
CA ARG A 53 11.04 -0.88 -1.50
C ARG A 53 10.43 -1.97 -0.61
N SER A 54 10.76 -3.22 -0.91
CA SER A 54 10.49 -4.33 0.00
C SER A 54 11.46 -4.32 1.19
N VAL A 55 11.15 -5.11 2.22
CA VAL A 55 12.04 -5.30 3.39
C VAL A 55 13.45 -5.70 2.96
N ASP A 56 13.57 -6.68 2.06
CA ASP A 56 14.86 -7.18 1.59
C ASP A 56 15.63 -6.09 0.82
N GLY A 57 14.94 -5.17 0.13
CA GLY A 57 15.55 -4.03 -0.57
C GLY A 57 16.08 -2.92 0.35
N PHE A 58 15.77 -2.97 1.65
CA PHE A 58 16.25 -2.04 2.69
C PHE A 58 17.36 -2.63 3.56
N GLN A 59 17.86 -3.82 3.26
CA GLN A 59 18.91 -4.44 4.05
C GLN A 59 20.18 -3.60 4.02
N GLY A 60 20.66 -3.17 5.20
CA GLY A 60 21.86 -2.34 5.35
C GLY A 60 21.68 -0.84 5.07
N GLY A 61 20.50 -0.41 4.64
CA GLY A 61 20.14 1.01 4.51
C GLY A 61 19.43 1.53 5.76
N GLU A 62 19.49 2.84 5.98
CA GLU A 62 18.72 3.55 7.00
C GLU A 62 18.16 4.83 6.42
N GLU A 63 17.02 5.28 6.93
CA GLU A 63 16.40 6.55 6.54
C GLU A 63 15.99 7.33 7.80
N ASP A 64 15.89 8.65 7.69
CA ASP A 64 15.48 9.50 8.81
C ASP A 64 14.10 9.11 9.33
N ILE A 65 13.17 8.84 8.40
CA ILE A 65 11.80 8.43 8.68
C ILE A 65 11.50 7.14 7.91
N ILE A 66 10.96 6.13 8.60
CA ILE A 66 10.45 4.91 7.96
C ILE A 66 8.94 4.83 8.11
N ILE A 67 8.26 4.48 7.01
CA ILE A 67 6.84 4.17 6.96
C ILE A 67 6.68 2.71 6.53
N ILE A 68 6.17 1.85 7.41
CA ILE A 68 5.87 0.46 7.10
C ILE A 68 4.39 0.34 6.71
N SER A 69 4.10 -0.14 5.51
CA SER A 69 2.75 -0.53 5.08
C SER A 69 2.59 -2.03 5.26
N THR A 70 1.78 -2.48 6.22
CA THR A 70 1.61 -3.92 6.51
C THR A 70 0.68 -4.62 5.51
N VAL A 71 -0.19 -3.86 4.83
CA VAL A 71 -1.13 -4.31 3.77
C VAL A 71 -2.27 -5.21 4.26
N ARG A 72 -1.97 -6.20 5.10
CA ARG A 72 -2.94 -7.24 5.48
C ARG A 72 -4.01 -6.66 6.40
N SER A 73 -5.25 -6.80 5.96
CA SER A 73 -6.47 -6.52 6.73
C SER A 73 -7.46 -7.64 6.46
N ASN A 74 -7.70 -8.52 7.44
CA ASN A 74 -8.65 -9.64 7.30
C ASN A 74 -9.13 -10.15 8.67
N GLY A 75 -10.40 -10.56 8.74
CA GLY A 75 -10.99 -11.09 9.97
C GLY A 75 -10.37 -12.40 10.49
N LYS A 76 -9.60 -13.12 9.66
CA LYS A 76 -8.87 -14.33 10.08
C LYS A 76 -7.57 -14.02 10.84
N GLY A 77 -7.11 -12.77 10.80
CA GLY A 77 -5.84 -12.33 11.39
C GLY A 77 -4.60 -13.00 10.79
N THR A 78 -4.66 -13.39 9.52
CA THR A 78 -3.53 -14.00 8.82
C THR A 78 -2.60 -12.90 8.29
N ILE A 79 -1.39 -12.83 8.85
CA ILE A 79 -0.39 -11.80 8.54
C ILE A 79 0.56 -12.17 7.38
N GLY A 80 0.63 -13.45 7.00
CA GLY A 80 1.44 -13.89 5.86
C GLY A 80 2.92 -13.53 5.99
N PHE A 81 3.49 -12.82 5.01
CA PHE A 81 4.91 -12.42 4.97
C PHE A 81 5.41 -11.66 6.20
N LEU A 82 4.50 -11.03 6.93
CA LEU A 82 4.79 -10.33 8.19
C LEU A 82 5.12 -11.27 9.36
N SER A 83 4.90 -12.59 9.23
CA SER A 83 5.21 -13.56 10.30
C SER A 83 6.71 -13.85 10.44
N ASN A 84 7.53 -13.45 9.45
CA ASN A 84 8.97 -13.62 9.51
C ASN A 84 9.58 -12.59 10.48
N GLN A 85 10.08 -13.08 11.62
CA GLN A 85 10.68 -12.24 12.67
C GLN A 85 11.95 -11.52 12.21
N GLN A 86 12.82 -12.17 11.43
CA GLN A 86 14.05 -11.55 10.95
C GLN A 86 13.75 -10.35 10.04
N ARG A 87 12.81 -10.51 9.11
CA ARG A 87 12.34 -9.43 8.23
C ARG A 87 11.67 -8.31 9.02
N THR A 88 10.88 -8.66 10.03
CA THR A 88 10.25 -7.68 10.92
C THR A 88 11.31 -6.87 11.66
N ASN A 89 12.33 -7.52 12.24
CA ASN A 89 13.43 -6.84 12.92
C ASN A 89 14.20 -5.90 11.98
N VAL A 90 14.49 -6.35 10.75
CA VAL A 90 15.12 -5.48 9.75
C VAL A 90 14.25 -4.25 9.53
N ALA A 91 12.96 -4.41 9.20
CA ALA A 91 12.07 -3.29 8.91
C ALA A 91 11.93 -2.29 10.09
N LEU A 92 11.79 -2.79 11.32
CA LEU A 92 11.64 -1.96 12.52
C LEU A 92 12.91 -1.16 12.87
N THR A 93 14.09 -1.62 12.44
CA THR A 93 15.37 -1.00 12.77
C THR A 93 15.94 -0.11 11.66
N ARG A 94 15.18 0.18 10.60
CA ARG A 94 15.66 1.04 9.50
C ARG A 94 15.51 2.54 9.79
N ALA A 95 14.75 2.92 10.82
CA ALA A 95 14.44 4.30 11.14
C ALA A 95 15.48 4.92 12.07
N ARG A 96 16.02 6.09 11.70
CA ARG A 96 16.95 6.83 12.56
C ARG A 96 16.24 7.70 13.59
N TYR A 97 15.13 8.35 13.20
CA TYR A 97 14.42 9.28 14.07
C TYR A 97 12.96 8.93 14.29
N CYS A 98 12.26 8.42 13.27
CA CYS A 98 10.83 8.18 13.39
C CYS A 98 10.37 6.96 12.59
N LEU A 99 9.56 6.12 13.23
CA LEU A 99 8.97 4.92 12.64
C LEU A 99 7.45 5.03 12.68
N TRP A 100 6.82 4.97 11.51
CA TRP A 100 5.36 4.95 11.34
C TRP A 100 4.95 3.60 10.79
N ILE A 101 3.95 2.96 11.40
CA ILE A 101 3.44 1.65 10.96
C ILE A 101 1.97 1.83 10.61
N LEU A 102 1.63 1.60 9.35
CA LEU A 102 0.28 1.67 8.82
C LEU A 102 -0.25 0.25 8.65
N GLY A 103 -1.26 -0.12 9.43
CA GLY A 103 -1.80 -1.46 9.42
C GLY A 103 -3.15 -1.58 10.10
N ASN A 104 -3.77 -2.74 9.92
CA ASN A 104 -5.03 -3.07 10.57
C ASN A 104 -4.77 -3.72 11.93
N GLU A 105 -5.26 -3.11 13.01
CA GLU A 105 -5.01 -3.55 14.37
C GLU A 105 -5.45 -5.00 14.59
N SER A 106 -6.72 -5.32 14.29
CA SER A 106 -7.29 -6.65 14.55
C SER A 106 -6.56 -7.77 13.81
N THR A 107 -5.98 -7.47 12.64
CA THR A 107 -5.13 -8.40 11.91
C THR A 107 -3.78 -8.60 12.58
N LEU A 108 -3.15 -7.52 13.06
CA LEU A 108 -1.82 -7.55 13.66
C LEU A 108 -1.82 -8.07 15.11
N THR A 109 -2.92 -7.98 15.85
CA THR A 109 -3.02 -8.41 17.26
C THR A 109 -3.57 -9.84 17.45
N ASN A 110 -3.81 -10.57 16.37
CA ASN A 110 -4.20 -11.98 16.44
C ASN A 110 -3.19 -12.78 17.28
N LYS A 111 -3.66 -13.79 18.04
CA LYS A 111 -2.88 -14.56 19.02
C LYS A 111 -1.57 -15.15 18.50
N LYS A 112 -1.46 -15.43 17.20
CA LYS A 112 -0.23 -16.00 16.58
C LYS A 112 0.68 -14.95 15.94
N SER A 113 0.34 -13.67 16.01
CA SER A 113 1.08 -12.60 15.35
C SER A 113 2.26 -12.13 16.18
N VAL A 114 3.44 -12.07 15.55
CA VAL A 114 4.66 -11.49 16.13
C VAL A 114 4.56 -9.98 16.34
N TRP A 115 3.59 -9.33 15.70
CA TRP A 115 3.35 -7.88 15.80
C TRP A 115 2.51 -7.49 17.03
N ARG A 116 1.87 -8.46 17.70
CA ARG A 116 0.97 -8.17 18.81
C ARG A 116 1.66 -7.39 19.92
N GLN A 117 2.82 -7.86 20.38
CA GLN A 117 3.58 -7.20 21.44
C GLN A 117 3.97 -5.76 21.05
N LEU A 118 4.28 -5.52 19.77
CA LEU A 118 4.60 -4.19 19.27
C LEU A 118 3.39 -3.25 19.31
N VAL A 119 2.21 -3.76 18.94
CA VAL A 119 0.96 -2.97 19.00
C VAL A 119 0.58 -2.69 20.46
N ASP A 120 0.68 -3.68 21.34
CA ASP A 120 0.39 -3.53 22.77
C ASP A 120 1.34 -2.50 23.42
N ASP A 121 2.64 -2.55 23.09
CA ASP A 121 3.63 -1.55 23.52
C ASP A 121 3.33 -0.14 22.99
N ALA A 122 2.96 -0.02 21.71
CA ALA A 122 2.58 1.26 21.12
C ALA A 122 1.35 1.88 21.82
N LYS A 123 0.35 1.05 22.19
CA LYS A 123 -0.80 1.48 22.99
C LYS A 123 -0.37 1.96 24.39
N ALA A 124 0.48 1.20 25.08
CA ALA A 124 0.98 1.56 26.40
C ALA A 124 1.75 2.90 26.40
N ARG A 125 2.43 3.23 25.30
CA ARG A 125 3.16 4.49 25.11
C ARG A 125 2.31 5.63 24.52
N ASN A 126 1.00 5.46 24.36
CA ASN A 126 0.11 6.43 23.71
C ASN A 126 0.56 6.82 22.28
N CYS A 127 1.17 5.88 21.56
CA CYS A 127 1.66 6.04 20.19
C CYS A 127 0.81 5.26 19.17
N PHE A 128 -0.33 4.71 19.61
CA PHE A 128 -1.32 4.09 18.74
C PHE A 128 -2.42 5.11 18.45
N HIS A 129 -2.72 5.33 17.18
CA HIS A 129 -3.73 6.27 16.71
C HIS A 129 -4.67 5.54 15.76
N ASP A 130 -5.97 5.62 16.01
CA ASP A 130 -6.95 5.13 15.05
C ASP A 130 -7.01 6.10 13.86
N ALA A 131 -7.07 5.53 12.66
CA ALA A 131 -7.21 6.33 11.44
C ALA A 131 -8.61 6.96 11.34
N GLU A 132 -9.61 6.39 12.02
CA GLU A 132 -10.98 6.92 12.06
C GLU A 132 -11.10 8.18 12.93
N ASP A 133 -10.20 8.36 13.91
CA ASP A 133 -10.17 9.55 14.78
C ASP A 133 -9.64 10.81 14.05
N ASP A 134 -8.92 10.63 12.93
CA ASP A 134 -8.40 11.72 12.11
C ASP A 134 -9.28 11.91 10.87
N GLU A 135 -9.95 13.06 10.77
CA GLU A 135 -10.88 13.36 9.68
C GLU A 135 -10.26 13.22 8.28
N ALA A 136 -8.99 13.62 8.11
CA ALA A 136 -8.31 13.54 6.82
C ALA A 136 -7.99 12.08 6.46
N LEU A 137 -7.57 11.28 7.44
CA LEU A 137 -7.33 9.84 7.25
C LEU A 137 -8.64 9.08 7.03
N ALA A 138 -9.68 9.37 7.80
CA ALA A 138 -11.02 8.78 7.64
C ALA A 138 -11.57 9.02 6.23
N GLN A 139 -11.52 10.27 5.73
CA GLN A 139 -11.91 10.58 4.35
C GLN A 139 -11.05 9.84 3.31
N CYS A 140 -9.75 9.66 3.58
CA CYS A 140 -8.85 8.92 2.69
C CYS A 140 -9.19 7.42 2.64
N VAL A 141 -9.55 6.84 3.79
CA VAL A 141 -10.03 5.45 3.92
C VAL A 141 -11.36 5.29 3.18
N GLU A 142 -12.33 6.18 3.42
CA GLU A 142 -13.65 6.15 2.77
C GLU A 142 -13.53 6.22 1.24
N ARG A 143 -12.75 7.18 0.70
CA ARG A 143 -12.49 7.28 -0.76
C ARG A 143 -11.88 6.00 -1.33
N SER A 144 -11.04 5.31 -0.56
CA SER A 144 -10.42 4.05 -0.99
C SER A 144 -11.42 2.91 -0.99
N ILE A 145 -12.33 2.85 -0.01
CA ILE A 145 -13.41 1.85 0.05
C ILE A 145 -14.39 2.07 -1.10
N THR A 146 -14.86 3.31 -1.31
CA THR A 146 -15.78 3.63 -2.41
C THR A 146 -15.20 3.27 -3.77
N ALA A 147 -13.90 3.55 -4.01
CA ALA A 147 -13.24 3.18 -5.25
C ALA A 147 -13.18 1.65 -5.46
N LEU A 148 -13.02 0.87 -4.38
CA LEU A 148 -13.07 -0.60 -4.44
C LEU A 148 -14.49 -1.10 -4.74
N ASP A 149 -15.49 -0.56 -4.05
CA ASP A 149 -16.89 -0.90 -4.30
C ASP A 149 -17.32 -0.58 -5.73
N ASP A 150 -16.84 0.52 -6.29
CA ASP A 150 -17.14 0.90 -7.67
C ASP A 150 -16.43 -0.01 -8.69
N LEU A 151 -15.22 -0.49 -8.40
CA LEU A 151 -14.55 -1.51 -9.21
C LEU A 151 -15.30 -2.86 -9.15
N ASP A 152 -15.76 -3.28 -7.97
CA ASP A 152 -16.55 -4.50 -7.81
C ASP A 152 -17.89 -4.38 -8.54
N LYS A 153 -18.54 -3.22 -8.54
CA LYS A 153 -19.75 -2.95 -9.33
C LYS A 153 -19.47 -3.00 -10.83
N LEU A 154 -18.33 -2.49 -11.30
CA LEU A 154 -17.94 -2.54 -12.71
C LEU A 154 -17.67 -3.97 -13.19
N GLN A 155 -17.03 -4.80 -12.35
CA GLN A 155 -16.82 -6.22 -12.66
C GLN A 155 -18.13 -7.02 -12.63
N ASN A 156 -19.06 -6.68 -11.74
CA ASN A 156 -20.34 -7.37 -11.60
C ASN A 156 -21.44 -6.86 -12.58
N LYS A 157 -21.26 -5.70 -13.23
CA LYS A 157 -22.07 -5.27 -14.38
C LYS A 157 -21.66 -6.03 -15.65
N LYS A 158 -22.02 -7.31 -15.65
CA LYS A 158 -22.47 -8.14 -16.79
C LYS A 158 -22.25 -7.56 -18.20
N LEU A 159 -21.45 -8.25 -19.02
CA LEU A 159 -21.37 -8.15 -20.47
C LEU A 159 -21.03 -6.75 -21.01
N ILE A 160 -19.82 -6.57 -21.55
CA ILE A 160 -19.61 -5.59 -22.62
C ILE A 160 -20.55 -6.01 -23.77
N SER A 161 -21.77 -5.47 -23.75
CA SER A 161 -22.79 -5.70 -24.74
C SER A 161 -22.47 -4.80 -25.92
N PHE A 162 -21.89 -5.38 -26.98
CA PHE A 162 -21.74 -4.71 -28.26
C PHE A 162 -23.12 -4.62 -28.93
N GLU A 163 -23.87 -3.56 -28.63
CA GLU A 163 -25.28 -3.42 -29.04
C GLU A 163 -25.49 -3.39 -30.56
N ASN A 164 -24.45 -3.16 -31.37
CA ASN A 164 -24.55 -3.03 -32.83
C ASN A 164 -23.65 -3.98 -33.65
N SER A 165 -23.13 -5.06 -33.06
CA SER A 165 -22.29 -6.02 -33.80
C SER A 165 -23.11 -7.16 -34.41
N LYS A 166 -22.85 -7.46 -35.70
CA LYS A 166 -23.53 -8.51 -36.47
C LYS A 166 -23.30 -9.93 -35.94
N TRP A 167 -22.28 -10.11 -35.10
CA TRP A 167 -21.95 -11.36 -34.42
C TRP A 167 -21.98 -11.15 -32.90
N LYS A 168 -22.71 -12.03 -32.20
CA LYS A 168 -22.71 -12.08 -30.74
C LYS A 168 -21.69 -13.11 -30.28
N VAL A 169 -20.62 -12.66 -29.62
CA VAL A 169 -19.61 -13.53 -29.02
C VAL A 169 -19.98 -13.78 -27.57
N TRP A 170 -20.06 -15.05 -27.18
CA TRP A 170 -20.31 -15.47 -25.81
C TRP A 170 -18.99 -15.86 -25.17
N LEU A 171 -18.57 -15.12 -24.15
CA LEU A 171 -17.35 -15.41 -23.40
C LEU A 171 -17.71 -16.23 -22.17
N THR A 172 -17.08 -17.40 -22.04
CA THR A 172 -17.25 -18.28 -20.90
C THR A 172 -16.38 -17.85 -19.71
N ASN A 173 -16.72 -18.32 -18.51
CA ASN A 173 -15.93 -18.02 -17.30
C ASN A 173 -14.47 -18.51 -17.38
N GLU A 174 -14.15 -19.48 -18.24
CA GLU A 174 -12.77 -19.89 -18.46
C GLU A 174 -11.98 -18.90 -19.33
N PHE A 175 -12.65 -18.25 -20.29
CA PHE A 175 -12.02 -17.20 -21.08
C PHE A 175 -11.63 -16.01 -20.21
N LEU A 176 -12.49 -15.56 -19.29
CA LEU A 176 -12.19 -14.48 -18.36
C LEU A 176 -11.00 -14.83 -17.45
N LYS A 177 -10.95 -16.07 -16.96
CA LYS A 177 -9.79 -16.56 -16.19
C LYS A 177 -8.50 -16.59 -17.02
N SER A 178 -8.58 -16.87 -18.32
CA SER A 178 -7.42 -16.82 -19.21
C SER A 178 -6.96 -15.38 -19.52
N LEU A 179 -7.88 -14.42 -19.47
CA LEU A 179 -7.58 -13.00 -19.71
C LEU A 179 -6.93 -12.35 -18.48
N GLU A 180 -7.33 -12.77 -17.28
CA GLU A 180 -6.66 -12.44 -16.02
C GLU A 180 -5.21 -12.97 -15.95
N THR A 181 -4.89 -14.04 -16.69
CA THR A 181 -3.53 -14.56 -16.80
C THR A 181 -2.64 -13.83 -17.80
N ILE A 182 -3.17 -12.89 -18.60
CA ILE A 182 -2.37 -12.07 -19.51
C ILE A 182 -1.77 -10.90 -18.72
N VAL A 183 -0.48 -11.01 -18.39
CA VAL A 183 0.27 -10.10 -17.52
C VAL A 183 0.64 -8.76 -18.22
N ASP A 184 0.40 -8.64 -19.52
CA ASP A 184 0.75 -7.45 -20.30
C ASP A 184 -0.38 -6.40 -20.31
N SER A 185 -0.13 -5.27 -19.64
CA SER A 185 -1.07 -4.16 -19.48
C SER A 185 -1.43 -3.44 -20.80
N GLU A 186 -0.57 -3.49 -21.82
CA GLU A 186 -0.79 -2.81 -23.09
C GLU A 186 -1.66 -3.65 -24.04
N ILE A 187 -1.46 -4.96 -24.02
CA ILE A 187 -2.32 -5.93 -24.72
C ILE A 187 -3.72 -5.97 -24.09
N ASN A 188 -3.81 -5.92 -22.76
CA ASN A 188 -5.09 -5.88 -22.05
C ASN A 188 -5.87 -4.59 -22.38
N LYS A 189 -5.20 -3.44 -22.45
CA LYS A 189 -5.83 -2.18 -22.91
C LYS A 189 -6.34 -2.24 -24.34
N ARG A 190 -5.59 -2.85 -25.28
CA ARG A 190 -6.02 -2.98 -26.69
C ARG A 190 -7.14 -3.99 -26.87
N ALA A 191 -7.12 -5.10 -26.14
CA ALA A 191 -8.17 -6.12 -26.21
C ALA A 191 -9.53 -5.63 -25.67
N MET A 192 -9.50 -4.69 -24.72
CA MET A 192 -10.69 -4.09 -24.10
C MET A 192 -11.21 -2.83 -24.83
N SER A 193 -10.53 -2.35 -25.88
CA SER A 193 -10.94 -1.15 -26.64
C SER A 193 -11.47 -1.42 -28.05
N ILE A 194 -11.70 -2.69 -28.42
CA ILE A 194 -12.39 -3.11 -29.65
C ILE A 194 -13.82 -3.46 -29.28
#